data_AF-A0A965CQD6-F1
#
_entry.id   AF-A0A965CQD6-F1
#
_cell.length_a   1.000
_cell.length_b   1.000
_cell.length_c   1.000
_cell.angle_alpha   90.00
_cell.angle_beta   90.00
_cell.angle_gamma   90.00
#
_symmetry.space_group_name_H-M   'P 1'
#
loop_
_entity.id
_entity.type
_entity.pdbx_description
1 polymer ?
#
loop_
_entity_poly.entity_id
_entity_poly.type
_entity_poly.pdbx_seq_one_letter_code
_entity_poly.pdbx_strand_id
1 'polypeptide(L)'
;GLEIVLITGLLLTIAAGLASIPYWQTPDWSILFPILGATLAVTVAHVMTVLTVRLAPLSVTSPGRYSIIIFGAISAFIILQEVPSTGTIIGSIIVIGSGLFLLGLEKQKS
;
A
#
# COMPACT_ATOMS: atom_id res chain seq x y z
N GLY A 1 -0.11 2.37 22.13
CA GLY A 1 -0.31 3.12 20.87
C GLY A 1 0.78 2.83 19.86
N LEU A 2 2.01 3.21 20.21
CA LEU A 2 3.24 2.70 19.57
C LEU A 2 3.36 1.17 19.73
N GLU A 3 2.92 0.62 20.86
CA GLU A 3 2.88 -0.84 21.10
C GLU A 3 2.10 -1.61 20.04
N ILE A 4 0.99 -1.07 19.53
CA ILE A 4 0.22 -1.76 18.49
C ILE A 4 1.07 -1.86 17.22
N VAL A 5 1.74 -0.77 16.82
CA VAL A 5 2.65 -0.74 15.66
C VAL A 5 3.78 -1.75 15.82
N LEU A 6 4.41 -1.77 17.00
CA LEU A 6 5.53 -2.65 17.30
C LEU A 6 5.09 -4.11 17.31
N ILE A 7 3.97 -4.43 17.96
CA ILE A 7 3.45 -5.80 18.02
C ILE A 7 3.02 -6.27 16.63
N THR A 8 2.28 -5.46 15.87
CA THR A 8 1.85 -5.84 14.51
C THR A 8 3.04 -5.98 13.57
N GLY A 9 4.02 -5.07 13.67
CA GLY A 9 5.24 -5.12 12.85
C GLY A 9 6.11 -6.35 13.18
N LEU A 10 6.27 -6.66 14.47
CA LEU A 10 7.03 -7.83 14.92
C LEU A 10 6.36 -9.14 14.49
N LEU A 11 5.04 -9.25 14.69
CA LEU A 11 4.26 -10.41 14.25
C LEU A 11 4.34 -10.60 12.73
N LEU A 12 4.21 -9.52 11.95
CA LEU A 12 4.36 -9.59 10.50
C LEU A 12 5.77 -10.05 10.11
N THR A 13 6.80 -9.52 10.75
CA THR A 13 8.20 -9.85 10.44
C THR A 13 8.48 -11.33 10.71
N ILE A 14 8.01 -11.86 11.85
CA ILE A 14 8.17 -13.28 12.19
C ILE A 14 7.39 -14.15 11.22
N ALA A 15 6.11 -13.82 10.96
CA ALA A 15 5.26 -14.61 10.07
C ALA A 15 5.77 -14.61 8.63
N ALA A 16 6.13 -13.44 8.10
CA ALA A 16 6.70 -13.30 6.76
C ALA A 16 8.08 -13.97 6.65
N GLY A 17 8.91 -13.84 7.69
CA GLY A 17 10.20 -14.51 7.78
C GLY A 17 10.06 -16.03 7.69
N LEU A 18 9.17 -16.63 8.51
CA LEU A 18 8.88 -18.07 8.47
C LEU A 18 8.30 -18.51 7.12
N ALA A 19 7.39 -17.72 6.55
CA ALA A 19 6.79 -18.00 5.25
C ALA A 19 7.78 -17.91 4.08
N SER A 20 8.87 -17.14 4.23
CA SER A 20 9.89 -16.97 3.18
C SER A 20 10.89 -18.12 3.08
N ILE A 21 11.04 -18.95 4.14
CA ILE A 21 11.97 -20.09 4.19
C ILE A 21 11.86 -21.03 2.98
N PRO A 22 10.66 -21.50 2.56
CA PRO A 22 10.54 -22.38 1.40
C PRO A 22 10.83 -21.71 0.04
N TYR A 23 10.84 -20.38 -0.04
CA TYR A 23 11.05 -19.61 -1.28
C TYR A 23 12.37 -18.85 -1.29
N TRP A 24 13.33 -19.24 -0.45
CA TRP A 24 14.58 -18.53 -0.28
C TRP A 24 15.37 -18.44 -1.60
N GLN A 25 15.69 -17.21 -2.00
CA GLN A 25 16.61 -16.91 -3.09
C GLN A 25 17.71 -15.99 -2.57
N THR A 26 18.96 -16.32 -2.88
CA THR A 26 20.10 -15.53 -2.42
C THR A 26 20.08 -14.16 -3.11
N PRO A 27 19.97 -13.05 -2.36
CA PRO A 27 19.92 -11.73 -2.96
C PRO A 27 21.27 -11.36 -3.57
N ASP A 28 21.23 -10.77 -4.77
CA ASP A 28 22.39 -10.15 -5.40
C ASP A 28 22.72 -8.81 -4.71
N TRP A 29 23.98 -8.40 -4.73
CA TRP A 29 24.42 -7.13 -4.13
C TRP A 29 23.80 -5.91 -4.81
N SER A 30 23.44 -6.05 -6.09
CA SER A 30 22.76 -5.03 -6.89
C SER A 30 21.36 -4.66 -6.38
N ILE A 31 20.66 -5.60 -5.71
CA ILE A 31 19.27 -5.38 -5.26
C ILE A 31 19.18 -4.87 -3.81
N LEU A 32 20.27 -4.92 -3.04
CA LEU A 32 20.26 -4.53 -1.62
C LEU A 32 19.94 -3.05 -1.42
N PHE A 33 20.50 -2.17 -2.26
CA PHE A 33 20.27 -0.73 -2.16
C PHE A 33 18.81 -0.33 -2.43
N PRO A 34 18.16 -0.77 -3.53
CA PRO A 34 16.75 -0.50 -3.75
C PRO A 34 15.84 -1.16 -2.68
N ILE A 35 16.18 -2.35 -2.19
CA ILE A 35 15.41 -3.00 -1.10
C ILE A 35 15.48 -2.20 0.21
N LEU A 36 16.65 -1.68 0.58
CA LEU A 36 16.79 -0.83 1.77
C LEU A 36 15.96 0.45 1.64
N GLY A 37 16.03 1.11 0.48
CA GLY A 37 15.23 2.31 0.21
C GLY A 37 13.73 2.03 0.28
N ALA A 38 13.27 0.95 -0.35
CA ALA A 38 11.87 0.52 -0.32
C ALA A 38 11.41 0.19 1.11
N THR A 39 12.22 -0.53 1.88
CA THR A 39 11.90 -0.92 3.26
C THR A 39 11.76 0.29 4.18
N LEU A 40 12.66 1.28 4.04
CA LEU A 40 12.59 2.52 4.81
C LEU A 40 11.32 3.32 4.45
N ALA A 41 11.03 3.47 3.17
CA ALA A 41 9.84 4.16 2.69
C ALA A 41 8.54 3.50 3.20
N VAL A 42 8.45 2.17 3.13
CA VAL A 42 7.31 1.40 3.65
C VAL A 42 7.16 1.56 5.15
N THR A 43 8.27 1.55 5.90
CA THR A 43 8.25 1.72 7.36
C THR A 43 7.70 3.11 7.75
N VAL A 44 8.18 4.16 7.08
CA VAL A 44 7.69 5.53 7.30
C VAL A 44 6.20 5.63 6.95
N ALA A 45 5.79 5.09 5.81
CA ALA A 45 4.38 5.08 5.39
C ALA A 45 3.47 4.34 6.39
N HIS A 46 3.95 3.23 6.96
CA HIS A 46 3.22 2.47 7.96
C HIS A 46 3.01 3.28 9.25
N VAL A 47 4.06 3.93 9.75
CA VAL A 47 3.97 4.80 10.93
C VAL A 47 3.00 5.95 10.69
N MET A 48 3.09 6.61 9.52
CA MET A 48 2.16 7.69 9.16
C MET A 48 0.72 7.20 9.11
N THR A 49 0.47 6.03 8.52
CA THR A 49 -0.88 5.43 8.44
C THR A 49 -1.48 5.21 9.84
N VAL A 50 -0.68 4.70 10.79
CA VAL A 50 -1.17 4.51 12.17
C VAL A 50 -1.42 5.84 12.87
N LEU A 51 -0.59 6.87 12.62
CA LEU A 51 -0.83 8.21 13.14
C LEU A 51 -2.13 8.81 12.56
N THR A 52 -2.41 8.62 11.27
CA THR A 52 -3.65 9.09 10.64
C THR A 52 -4.88 8.48 11.30
N VAL A 53 -4.88 7.16 11.56
CA VAL A 53 -6.01 6.49 12.24
C VAL A 53 -6.19 6.97 13.67
N ARG A 54 -5.11 7.45 14.33
CA ARG A 54 -5.16 7.97 15.70
C ARG A 54 -5.65 9.41 15.78
N LEU A 55 -5.35 10.23 14.77
CA LEU A 55 -5.59 11.67 14.81
C LEU A 55 -6.87 12.08 14.05
N ALA A 56 -7.31 11.30 13.06
CA ALA A 56 -8.46 11.64 12.23
C ALA A 56 -9.69 10.77 12.55
N PRO A 57 -10.92 11.33 12.50
CA PRO A 57 -12.15 10.55 12.59
C PRO A 57 -12.21 9.48 11.48
N LEU A 58 -12.73 8.30 11.79
CA LEU A 58 -12.84 7.17 10.85
C LEU A 58 -13.59 7.52 9.54
N SER A 59 -14.46 8.53 9.57
CA SER A 59 -15.19 9.02 8.39
C SER A 59 -14.31 9.73 7.35
N VAL A 60 -13.20 10.36 7.77
CA VAL A 60 -12.29 11.11 6.89
C VAL A 60 -11.18 10.22 6.34
N THR A 61 -10.88 9.10 7.01
CA THR A 61 -9.81 8.17 6.60
C THR A 61 -10.26 7.10 5.62
N SER A 62 -11.57 6.86 5.48
CA SER A 62 -12.10 5.85 4.55
C SER A 62 -11.79 6.17 3.08
N PRO A 63 -12.01 7.39 2.55
CA PRO A 63 -11.69 7.74 1.16
C PRO A 63 -10.17 7.69 0.84
N GLY A 64 -9.33 8.01 1.83
CA GLY A 64 -7.88 8.04 1.65
C GLY A 64 -7.26 6.67 1.34
N ARG A 65 -7.82 5.60 1.92
CA ARG A 65 -7.35 4.22 1.67
C ARG A 65 -7.59 3.77 0.23
N TYR A 66 -8.71 4.18 -0.37
CA TYR A 66 -9.03 3.87 -1.76
C TYR A 66 -8.19 4.71 -2.74
N SER A 67 -7.87 5.95 -2.39
CA SER A 67 -7.01 6.81 -3.20
C SER A 67 -5.59 6.26 -3.33
N ILE A 68 -5.05 5.65 -2.27
CA ILE A 68 -3.74 4.96 -2.29
C ILE A 68 -3.68 3.86 -3.36
N ILE A 69 -4.79 3.15 -3.61
CA ILE A 69 -4.84 2.08 -4.62
C ILE A 69 -4.70 2.68 -6.02
N ILE A 70 -5.38 3.80 -6.30
CA ILE A 70 -5.30 4.52 -7.58
C ILE A 70 -3.87 5.03 -7.81
N PHE A 71 -3.32 5.77 -6.85
CA PHE A 71 -1.96 6.33 -6.97
C PHE A 71 -0.89 5.25 -7.02
N GLY A 72 -1.07 4.14 -6.29
CA GLY A 72 -0.18 2.99 -6.34
C GLY A 72 -0.16 2.35 -7.72
N ALA A 73 -1.32 2.15 -8.35
CA ALA A 73 -1.43 1.61 -9.71
C ALA A 73 -0.77 2.52 -10.76
N ILE A 74 -1.00 3.83 -10.68
CA ILE A 74 -0.38 4.82 -11.57
C ILE A 74 1.14 4.84 -11.38
N SER A 75 1.60 4.87 -10.13
CA SER A 75 3.04 4.87 -9.81
C SER A 75 3.71 3.58 -10.27
N ALA A 76 3.04 2.43 -10.16
CA ALA A 76 3.56 1.17 -10.65
C ALA A 76 3.74 1.17 -12.17
N PHE A 77 2.76 1.67 -12.93
CA PHE A 77 2.88 1.81 -14.38
C PHE A 77 4.03 2.73 -14.80
N ILE A 78 4.18 3.88 -14.13
CA ILE A 78 5.20 4.89 -14.48
C ILE A 78 6.61 4.43 -14.10
N ILE A 79 6.78 3.83 -12.92
CA ILE A 79 8.10 3.53 -12.35
C ILE A 79 8.63 2.16 -12.81
N LEU A 80 7.76 1.15 -12.86
CA LEU A 80 8.17 -0.22 -13.18
C LEU A 80 8.06 -0.55 -14.67
N GLN A 81 7.39 0.30 -15.48
CA GLN A 81 7.10 0.08 -16.91
C GLN A 81 6.53 -1.31 -17.24
N GLU A 82 5.94 -2.00 -16.26
CA GLU A 82 5.30 -3.27 -16.48
C GLU A 82 4.04 -3.06 -17.32
N VAL A 83 4.00 -3.68 -18.50
CA VAL A 83 2.82 -3.64 -19.37
C VAL A 83 1.71 -4.39 -18.66
N PRO A 84 0.61 -3.71 -18.28
CA PRO A 84 -0.44 -4.33 -17.48
C PRO A 84 -1.09 -5.48 -18.25
N SER A 85 -1.09 -6.66 -17.64
CA SER A 85 -1.84 -7.82 -18.15
C SER A 85 -3.35 -7.52 -18.15
N THR A 86 -4.14 -8.32 -18.87
CA THR A 86 -5.61 -8.18 -18.93
C THR A 86 -6.26 -8.11 -17.53
N GLY A 87 -5.71 -8.83 -16.54
CA GLY A 87 -6.19 -8.77 -15.16
C GLY A 87 -5.94 -7.42 -14.50
N THR A 88 -4.80 -6.79 -14.74
CA THR A 88 -4.47 -5.44 -14.24
C THR A 88 -5.40 -4.41 -14.86
N ILE A 89 -5.72 -4.52 -16.16
CA ILE A 89 -6.64 -3.61 -16.85
C ILE A 89 -8.04 -3.66 -16.21
N ILE A 90 -8.57 -4.86 -15.98
CA ILE A 90 -9.89 -5.04 -15.34
C ILE A 90 -9.86 -4.48 -13.91
N GLY A 91 -8.81 -4.78 -13.15
CA GLY A 91 -8.62 -4.24 -11.80
C GLY A 91 -8.59 -2.71 -11.77
N SER A 92 -7.84 -2.08 -12.69
CA SER A 92 -7.77 -0.62 -12.81
C SER A 92 -9.13 0.01 -13.13
N ILE A 93 -9.92 -0.60 -14.02
CA ILE A 93 -11.28 -0.11 -14.35
C ILE A 93 -12.19 -0.12 -13.11
N ILE A 94 -12.16 -1.20 -12.32
CA ILE A 94 -12.96 -1.32 -11.08
C ILE A 94 -12.57 -0.24 -10.06
N VAL A 95 -11.27 -0.01 -9.90
CA VAL A 95 -10.74 0.99 -8.97
C VAL A 95 -11.10 2.41 -9.42
N ILE A 96 -10.94 2.73 -10.71
CA ILE A 96 -11.33 4.04 -11.28
C ILE A 96 -12.85 4.25 -11.14
N GLY A 97 -13.66 3.24 -11.44
CA GLY A 97 -15.11 3.28 -11.27
C GLY A 97 -15.54 3.53 -9.82
N SER A 98 -14.86 2.88 -8.87
CA SER A 98 -15.08 3.12 -7.43
C SER A 98 -14.69 4.54 -7.00
N GLY A 99 -13.59 5.07 -7.53
CA GLY A 99 -13.16 6.45 -7.29
C GLY A 99 -14.17 7.47 -7.82
N LEU A 100 -14.67 7.27 -9.04
CA LEU A 100 -15.71 8.12 -9.65
C LEU A 100 -17.04 8.05 -8.88
N PHE A 101 -17.42 6.87 -8.41
CA PHE A 101 -18.62 6.70 -7.58
C PHE A 101 -18.51 7.45 -6.25
N LEU A 102 -17.35 7.42 -5.59
CA LEU A 102 -17.10 8.20 -4.37
C LEU A 102 -17.23 9.71 -4.61
N LEU A 103 -16.65 10.22 -5.71
CA LEU A 103 -16.73 11.63 -6.07
C LEU A 103 -18.18 12.06 -6.40
N GLY A 104 -18.95 11.17 -7.05
CA GLY A 104 -20.37 11.39 -7.33
C GLY A 104 -21.22 11.43 -6.06
N LEU A 105 -20.93 10.55 -5.09
CA LEU A 105 -21.57 10.54 -3.77
C LEU A 105 -21.30 11.81 -2.97
N GLU A 106 -20.08 12.34 -3.06
CA GLU A 106 -19.69 13.56 -2.35
C GLU A 106 -20.40 14.79 -2.91
N LYS A 107 -20.60 14.85 -4.24
CA LYS A 107 -21.40 15.90 -4.89
C LYS A 107 -22.88 15.85 -4.55
N GLN A 108 -23.44 14.68 -4.23
CA GLN A 108 -24.85 14.54 -3.88
C GLN A 108 -25.16 15.01 -2.44
N LYS A 109 -24.13 15.23 -1.62
CA LYS A 109 -24.27 15.66 -0.23
C LYS A 109 -24.09 17.17 -0.01
N SER A 110 -23.83 17.94 -1.09
CA SER A 110 -23.80 19.41 -1.12
C SER A 110 -25.08 19.96 -1.75
#